data_AF-A0A0L6JH99-F1
#
_entry.id   AF-A0A0L6JH99-F1
#
_cell.length_a   1.000
_cell.length_b   1.000
_cell.length_c   1.000
_cell.angle_alpha   90.00
_cell.angle_beta   90.00
_cell.angle_gamma   90.00
#
_symmetry.space_group_name_H-M   'P 1'
#
loop_
_entity.id
_entity.type
_entity.pdbx_description
1 polymer ?
#
loop_
_entity_poly.entity_id
_entity_poly.type
_entity_poly.pdbx_seq_one_letter_code
_entity_poly.pdbx_strand_id
1 'polypeptide(L)'
;MEIRQLKTNDLFKMSKILKKMGLKLDTKGKSQEQLGAELVMSAIENIHLAQDEVNEFLGDLVGMTGPEFGELPIDNSFEIIQKFKSIPGIANFFKKAGQLMK
;
A
#
# COMPACT_ATOMS: atom_id res chain seq x y z
N MET A 1 -13.08 -0.11 -13.58
CA MET A 1 -12.52 -1.30 -12.90
C MET A 1 -13.05 -1.39 -11.48
N GLU A 2 -13.48 -2.58 -11.06
CA GLU A 2 -13.89 -2.88 -9.68
C GLU A 2 -12.70 -3.40 -8.88
N ILE A 3 -12.61 -3.03 -7.61
CA ILE A 3 -11.54 -3.47 -6.72
C ILE A 3 -12.02 -4.67 -5.89
N ARG A 4 -11.25 -5.76 -5.87
CA ARG A 4 -11.59 -6.93 -5.05
C ARG A 4 -11.42 -6.63 -3.55
N GLN A 5 -12.11 -7.40 -2.72
CA GLN A 5 -11.93 -7.35 -1.27
C GLN A 5 -10.50 -7.76 -0.85
N LEU A 6 -10.03 -7.17 0.25
CA LEU A 6 -8.75 -7.51 0.88
C LEU A 6 -8.84 -8.90 1.53
N LYS A 7 -7.75 -9.64 1.44
CA LYS A 7 -7.58 -11.01 1.94
C LYS A 7 -6.40 -11.07 2.91
N THR A 8 -6.31 -12.13 3.70
CA THR A 8 -5.19 -12.33 4.63
C THR A 8 -3.83 -12.31 3.93
N ASN A 9 -3.72 -12.88 2.73
CA ASN A 9 -2.46 -12.87 1.98
C ASN A 9 -2.01 -11.46 1.58
N ASP A 10 -2.95 -10.53 1.39
CA ASP A 10 -2.63 -9.13 1.09
C ASP A 10 -1.90 -8.47 2.26
N LEU A 11 -2.19 -8.89 3.49
CA LEU A 11 -1.53 -8.39 4.69
C LEU A 11 -0.03 -8.72 4.68
N PHE A 12 0.31 -9.95 4.28
CA PHE A 12 1.69 -10.40 4.16
C PHE A 12 2.40 -9.76 2.96
N LYS A 13 1.71 -9.60 1.83
CA LYS A 13 2.24 -8.85 0.67
C LYS A 13 2.59 -7.42 1.08
N MET A 14 1.66 -6.73 1.72
CA MET A 14 1.86 -5.35 2.20
C MET A 14 3.00 -5.26 3.21
N SER A 15 3.07 -6.14 4.22
CA SER A 15 4.17 -6.08 5.19
C SER A 15 5.55 -6.28 4.55
N LYS A 16 5.67 -7.15 3.54
CA LYS A 16 6.89 -7.33 2.75
C LYS A 16 7.24 -6.06 1.97
N ILE A 17 6.26 -5.43 1.32
CA ILE A 17 6.42 -4.16 0.58
C ILE A 17 6.92 -3.05 1.52
N LEU A 18 6.24 -2.85 2.66
CA LEU A 18 6.62 -1.82 3.63
C LEU A 18 8.04 -2.06 4.20
N LYS A 19 8.39 -3.33 4.47
CA LYS A 19 9.74 -3.72 4.91
C LYS A 19 10.79 -3.46 3.83
N LYS A 20 10.48 -3.76 2.56
CA LYS A 20 11.38 -3.51 1.42
C LYS A 20 11.63 -2.02 1.20
N MET A 21 10.62 -1.19 1.42
CA MET A 21 10.71 0.28 1.42
C MET A 21 11.44 0.85 2.65
N GLY A 22 11.90 0.01 3.60
CA GLY A 22 12.61 0.46 4.80
C GLY A 22 11.76 1.27 5.77
N LEU A 23 10.42 1.17 5.69
CA LEU A 23 9.52 2.00 6.46
C LEU A 23 9.55 1.61 7.94
N LYS A 24 9.79 2.61 8.79
CA LYS A 24 9.80 2.47 10.24
C LYS A 24 8.68 3.31 10.83
N LEU A 25 7.83 2.68 11.63
CA LEU A 25 6.79 3.39 12.38
C LEU A 25 7.33 3.77 13.76
N ASP A 26 7.75 5.02 13.93
CA ASP A 26 8.07 5.56 15.25
C ASP A 26 6.79 6.06 15.94
N THR A 27 6.19 5.18 16.74
CA THR A 27 4.93 5.43 17.44
C THR A 27 5.03 6.33 18.67
N LYS A 28 6.23 6.78 19.09
CA LYS A 28 6.40 7.51 20.36
C LYS A 28 6.03 8.99 20.23
N GLY A 29 5.06 9.43 21.03
CA GLY A 29 4.72 10.85 21.18
C GLY A 29 4.04 11.51 19.97
N LYS A 30 3.64 10.71 18.96
CA LYS A 30 3.00 11.19 17.74
C LYS A 30 1.50 10.84 17.75
N SER A 31 0.69 11.79 17.29
CA SER A 31 -0.73 11.54 17.00
C SER A 31 -0.88 10.55 15.84
N GLN A 32 -2.07 9.96 15.72
CA GLN A 32 -2.38 9.03 14.62
C GLN A 32 -2.26 9.70 13.24
N GLU A 33 -2.62 10.98 13.12
CA GLU A 33 -2.46 11.75 11.89
C GLU A 33 -0.99 11.99 11.54
N GLN A 34 -0.14 12.35 12.51
CA GLN A 34 1.30 12.49 12.29
C GLN A 34 1.95 11.18 11.85
N LEU A 35 1.58 10.06 12.49
CA LEU A 35 2.06 8.73 12.11
C LEU A 35 1.62 8.34 10.69
N GLY A 36 0.37 8.65 10.33
CA GLY A 36 -0.15 8.41 8.99
C GLY A 36 0.57 9.23 7.93
N ALA A 37 0.78 10.53 8.18
CA ALA A 37 1.47 11.43 7.27
C ALA A 37 2.93 11.02 7.03
N GLU A 38 3.67 10.68 8.09
CA GLU A 38 5.05 10.21 7.97
C GLU A 38 5.14 8.90 7.19
N LEU A 39 4.24 7.94 7.46
CA LEU A 39 4.22 6.69 6.71
C LEU A 39 3.99 6.92 5.22
N VAL A 40 3.07 7.81 4.86
CA VAL A 40 2.79 8.16 3.46
C VAL A 40 3.99 8.84 2.81
N MET A 41 4.61 9.82 3.48
CA MET A 41 5.78 10.53 2.95
C MET A 41 6.96 9.58 2.74
N SER A 42 7.31 8.77 3.74
CA SER A 42 8.38 7.79 3.58
C SER A 42 8.04 6.73 2.54
N ALA A 43 6.77 6.33 2.39
CA ALA A 43 6.36 5.42 1.32
C ALA A 43 6.60 6.04 -0.06
N ILE A 44 6.27 7.33 -0.26
CA ILE A 44 6.51 8.04 -1.53
C ILE A 44 8.01 8.14 -1.84
N GLU A 45 8.84 8.48 -0.85
CA GLU A 45 10.29 8.57 -1.02
C GLU A 45 10.93 7.23 -1.44
N ASN A 46 10.39 6.12 -0.93
CA ASN A 46 10.98 4.80 -1.09
C ASN A 46 10.19 3.86 -2.03
N ILE A 47 9.10 4.34 -2.67
CA ILE A 47 8.21 3.50 -3.48
C ILE A 47 8.95 2.80 -4.63
N HIS A 48 9.95 3.46 -5.20
CA HIS A 48 10.81 2.94 -6.25
C HIS A 48 11.59 1.67 -5.83
N LEU A 49 11.89 1.49 -4.54
CA LEU A 49 12.55 0.30 -4.02
C LEU A 49 11.66 -0.94 -4.08
N ALA A 50 10.34 -0.76 -4.12
CA ALA A 50 9.35 -1.83 -4.15
C ALA A 50 8.39 -1.69 -5.34
N GLN A 51 8.83 -1.04 -6.42
CA GLN A 51 7.98 -0.73 -7.58
C GLN A 51 7.23 -1.96 -8.09
N ASP A 52 7.95 -3.05 -8.37
CA ASP A 52 7.36 -4.25 -8.96
C ASP A 52 6.35 -4.91 -8.01
N GLU A 53 6.66 -4.97 -6.70
CA GLU A 53 5.73 -5.54 -5.72
C GLU A 53 4.51 -4.65 -5.48
N VAL A 54 4.66 -3.33 -5.55
CA VAL A 54 3.53 -2.38 -5.48
C VAL A 54 2.64 -2.55 -6.70
N ASN A 55 3.23 -2.65 -7.89
CA ASN A 55 2.49 -2.88 -9.12
C ASN A 55 1.76 -4.22 -9.10
N GLU A 56 2.41 -5.30 -8.66
CA GLU A 56 1.78 -6.61 -8.50
C GLU A 56 0.63 -6.57 -7.48
N PHE A 57 0.83 -5.87 -6.36
CA PHE A 57 -0.20 -5.74 -5.32
C PHE A 57 -1.43 -4.98 -5.82
N LEU A 58 -1.23 -3.80 -6.44
CA LEU A 58 -2.33 -2.98 -6.95
C LEU A 58 -2.99 -3.62 -8.17
N GLY A 59 -2.22 -4.26 -9.05
CA GLY A 59 -2.73 -4.99 -10.20
C GLY A 59 -3.62 -6.16 -9.78
N ASP A 60 -3.16 -7.00 -8.84
CA ASP A 60 -3.94 -8.13 -8.31
C ASP A 60 -5.25 -7.68 -7.64
N LEU A 61 -5.29 -6.45 -7.10
CA LEU A 61 -6.52 -5.88 -6.53
C LEU A 61 -7.57 -5.50 -7.58
N VAL A 62 -7.17 -5.24 -8.82
CA VAL A 62 -8.09 -4.88 -9.92
C VAL A 62 -8.16 -5.94 -11.02
N GLY A 63 -7.58 -7.12 -10.79
CA GLY A 63 -7.64 -8.26 -11.70
C GLY A 63 -6.68 -8.20 -12.88
N MET A 64 -5.54 -7.51 -12.73
CA MET A 64 -4.47 -7.46 -13.73
C MET A 64 -3.12 -7.89 -13.13
N THR A 65 -2.13 -8.13 -13.97
CA THR A 65 -0.76 -8.42 -13.56
C THR A 65 -0.02 -7.14 -13.17
N GLY A 66 1.10 -7.28 -12.46
CA GLY A 66 1.96 -6.14 -12.12
C GLY A 66 2.46 -5.35 -13.34
N PRO A 67 2.96 -6.01 -14.40
CA PRO A 67 3.35 -5.31 -15.63
C PRO A 67 2.20 -4.55 -16.29
N GLU A 68 1.00 -5.14 -16.37
CA GLU A 68 -0.18 -4.45 -16.91
C GLU A 68 -0.55 -3.21 -16.09
N PHE A 69 -0.42 -3.28 -14.76
CA PHE A 69 -0.65 -2.13 -13.89
C PHE A 69 0.40 -1.03 -14.09
N GLY A 70 1.68 -1.41 -14.21
CA GLY A 70 2.80 -0.47 -14.37
C GLY A 70 2.76 0.34 -15.66
N GLU A 71 2.13 -0.20 -16.71
CA GLU A 71 1.98 0.45 -18.02
C GLU A 71 0.67 1.27 -18.15
N LEU A 72 -0.14 1.36 -17.08
CA LEU A 72 -1.36 2.16 -17.11
C LEU A 72 -1.04 3.66 -17.27
N PRO A 73 -1.87 4.40 -18.03
CA PRO A 73 -1.87 5.85 -17.96
C PRO A 73 -2.00 6.33 -16.51
N ILE A 74 -1.27 7.39 -16.17
CA ILE A 74 -1.18 7.90 -14.80
C ILE A 74 -2.56 8.20 -14.18
N ASP A 75 -3.51 8.73 -14.95
CA ASP A 75 -4.86 9.01 -14.48
C ASP A 75 -5.61 7.73 -14.07
N ASN A 76 -5.40 6.63 -14.80
CA ASN A 76 -6.02 5.35 -14.52
C ASN A 76 -5.45 4.73 -13.23
N SER A 77 -4.12 4.82 -13.03
CA SER A 77 -3.49 4.31 -11.81
C SER A 77 -3.88 5.15 -10.58
N PHE A 78 -4.03 6.47 -10.72
CA PHE A 78 -4.55 7.33 -9.66
C PHE A 78 -6.00 7.01 -9.28
N GLU A 79 -6.88 6.73 -10.24
CA GLU A 79 -8.26 6.29 -9.96
C GLU A 79 -8.27 5.01 -9.11
N ILE A 80 -7.40 4.05 -9.43
CA ILE A 80 -7.27 2.80 -8.65
C ILE A 80 -6.77 3.09 -7.23
N ILE A 81 -5.78 3.97 -7.06
CA ILE A 81 -5.29 4.37 -5.73
C ILE A 81 -6.40 5.05 -4.90
N GLN A 82 -7.24 5.88 -5.51
CA GLN A 82 -8.38 6.49 -4.82
C GLN A 82 -9.42 5.44 -4.38
N LYS A 83 -9.72 4.46 -5.23
CA LYS A 83 -10.60 3.34 -4.90
C LYS A 83 -10.02 2.49 -3.77
N PHE A 84 -8.72 2.24 -3.79
CA PHE A 84 -8.01 1.51 -2.74
C PHE A 84 -8.12 2.18 -1.37
N LYS A 85 -7.97 3.52 -1.30
CA LYS A 85 -8.19 4.30 -0.08
C LYS A 85 -9.63 4.22 0.45
N SER A 86 -10.57 3.86 -0.40
CA SER A 86 -12.00 3.77 -0.08
C SER A 86 -12.46 2.35 0.27
N ILE A 87 -11.56 1.36 0.28
CA ILE A 87 -11.91 -0.02 0.66
C ILE A 87 -12.36 -0.05 2.13
N PRO A 88 -13.52 -0.67 2.45
CA PRO A 88 -13.94 -0.90 3.82
C PRO A 88 -12.87 -1.63 4.64
N GLY A 89 -12.47 -1.05 5.77
CA GLY A 89 -11.47 -1.66 6.67
C GLY A 89 -10.00 -1.41 6.29
N ILE A 90 -9.71 -0.60 5.27
CA ILE A 90 -8.34 -0.30 4.82
C ILE A 90 -7.46 0.29 5.94
N ALA A 91 -8.01 1.16 6.79
CA ALA A 91 -7.28 1.73 7.93
C ALA A 91 -6.81 0.65 8.92
N ASN A 92 -7.68 -0.32 9.21
CA ASN A 92 -7.35 -1.45 10.08
C ASN A 92 -6.34 -2.39 9.41
N PHE A 93 -6.45 -2.57 8.09
CA PHE A 93 -5.49 -3.34 7.31
C PHE A 93 -4.08 -2.76 7.40
N PHE A 94 -3.90 -1.45 7.16
CA PHE A 94 -2.61 -0.78 7.31
C PHE A 94 -2.06 -0.86 8.73
N LYS A 95 -2.92 -0.68 9.74
CA LYS A 95 -2.52 -0.84 11.15
C LYS A 95 -1.96 -2.24 11.41
N LYS A 96 -2.64 -3.29 10.95
CA LYS A 96 -2.17 -4.67 11.09
C LYS A 96 -0.89 -4.93 10.30
N ALA A 97 -0.78 -4.42 9.07
CA ALA A 97 0.41 -4.58 8.23
C ALA A 97 1.64 -3.97 8.91
N GLY A 98 1.47 -2.77 9.49
CA GLY A 98 2.54 -2.10 10.23
C GLY A 98 2.95 -2.80 11.52
N GLN A 99 2.03 -3.51 12.19
CA GLN A 99 2.35 -4.33 13.35
C GLN A 99 3.23 -5.55 13.01
N LEU A 100 3.13 -6.08 11.79
CA LEU A 100 3.95 -7.20 11.30
C LEU A 100 5.38 -6.79 10.91
N MET A 101 5.70 -5.50 10.93
CA MET A 101 7.05 -5.01 10.61
C MET A 101 8.01 -4.99 11.81
N LYS A 102 7.53 -5.35 13.00
CA LYS A 102 8.32 -5.40 14.23
C LYS A 102 9.21 -6.64 14.29
#